data_AF-A0A5C6SG97-F1
#
_entry.id   AF-A0A5C6SG97-F1
#
_cell.length_a   1.000
_cell.length_b   1.000
_cell.length_c   1.000
_cell.angle_alpha   90.00
_cell.angle_beta   90.00
_cell.angle_gamma   90.00
#
_symmetry.space_group_name_H-M   'P 1'
#
loop_
_entity.id
_entity.type
_entity.pdbx_description
1 polymer ?
#
loop_
_entity_poly.entity_id
_entity_poly.type
_entity_poly.pdbx_seq_one_letter_code
_entity_poly.pdbx_strand_id
1 'polypeptide(L)'
;MGYITLDNAGNMDTAMEEIVEVLGFDSKKRRVRCFGHVPNLVVKVLLFSYKTKAFEADIDGESSSGAAQHEIWRKKGSIGKLHNLVHWIHRPDKLTYRLCALQEEMFSTL
;
A
#
# COMPACT_ATOMS: atom_id res chain seq x y z
N MET A 1 16.85 21.48 -14.44
CA MET A 1 16.02 21.37 -13.23
C MET A 1 14.89 20.38 -13.48
N GLY A 2 14.72 19.37 -12.61
CA GLY A 2 13.76 18.26 -12.78
C GLY A 2 12.42 18.45 -12.06
N TYR A 3 11.69 17.35 -11.88
CA TYR A 3 10.44 17.23 -11.11
C TYR A 3 10.67 16.34 -9.89
N ILE A 4 9.93 16.58 -8.80
CA ILE A 4 9.98 15.77 -7.59
C ILE A 4 8.67 15.00 -7.48
N THR A 5 8.76 13.68 -7.38
CA THR A 5 7.58 12.84 -7.15
C THR A 5 7.42 12.60 -5.67
N LEU A 6 6.30 13.02 -5.09
CA LEU A 6 5.93 12.76 -3.70
C LEU A 6 4.58 12.06 -3.65
N ASP A 7 4.32 11.32 -2.57
CA ASP A 7 2.98 10.81 -2.34
C ASP A 7 1.98 11.97 -2.07
N ASN A 8 0.69 11.63 -2.05
CA ASN A 8 -0.39 12.61 -1.89
C ASN A 8 -0.82 12.77 -0.42
N ALA A 9 0.06 12.46 0.54
CA ALA A 9 -0.18 12.74 1.95
C ALA A 9 0.06 14.24 2.23
N GLY A 10 -0.70 14.81 3.17
CA GLY A 10 -0.62 16.23 3.50
C GLY A 10 0.75 16.64 4.08
N ASN A 11 1.43 15.74 4.78
CA ASN A 11 2.79 15.99 5.29
C ASN A 11 3.84 16.12 4.17
N MET A 12 3.59 15.56 2.97
CA MET A 12 4.45 15.77 1.82
C MET A 12 4.30 17.17 1.20
N ASP A 13 3.21 17.88 1.51
CA ASP A 13 3.07 19.29 1.13
C ASP A 13 4.10 20.12 1.91
N THR A 14 4.20 19.90 3.22
CA THR A 14 5.19 20.54 4.10
C THR A 14 6.63 20.19 3.71
N ALA A 15 6.91 18.92 3.42
CA ALA A 15 8.23 18.51 2.95
C ALA A 15 8.62 19.21 1.63
N MET A 16 7.65 19.42 0.74
CA MET A 16 7.87 20.14 -0.52
C MET A 16 8.17 21.63 -0.28
N GLU A 17 7.56 22.25 0.72
CA GLU A 17 7.83 23.63 1.12
C GLU A 17 9.26 23.80 1.65
N GLU A 18 9.73 22.89 2.50
CA GLU A 18 11.12 22.89 2.99
C GLU A 18 12.14 22.72 1.86
N ILE A 19 11.88 21.80 0.92
CA ILE A 19 12.73 21.60 -0.26
C ILE A 19 12.78 22.87 -1.13
N VAL A 20 11.64 23.56 -1.26
CA VAL A 20 11.56 24.81 -2.01
C VAL A 20 12.34 25.93 -1.35
N GLU A 21 12.33 26.03 -0.02
CA GLU A 21 13.11 27.03 0.70
C GLU A 21 14.61 26.91 0.40
N VAL A 22 15.12 25.67 0.31
CA VAL A 22 16.53 25.40 0.01
C VAL A 22 16.87 25.63 -1.46
N LEU A 23 15.97 25.29 -2.38
CA LEU A 23 16.27 25.19 -3.81
C LEU A 23 15.67 26.32 -4.67
N GLY A 24 14.83 27.18 -4.09
CA GLY A 24 14.35 28.42 -4.71
C GLY A 24 13.42 28.25 -5.92
N PHE A 25 12.63 27.17 -5.99
CA PHE A 25 11.69 26.93 -7.10
C PHE A 25 10.23 26.85 -6.64
N ASP A 26 9.29 26.93 -7.58
CA ASP A 26 7.85 26.81 -7.29
C ASP A 26 7.44 25.36 -7.01
N SER A 27 7.00 25.08 -5.77
CA SER A 27 6.63 23.72 -5.31
C SER A 27 5.50 23.13 -6.15
N LYS A 28 4.47 23.93 -6.44
CA LYS A 28 3.26 23.47 -7.12
C LYS A 28 3.53 23.13 -8.59
N LYS A 29 4.46 23.84 -9.24
CA LYS A 29 4.83 23.58 -10.63
C LYS A 29 5.78 22.40 -10.79
N ARG A 30 6.50 22.03 -9.73
CA ARG A 30 7.56 20.99 -9.79
C ARG A 30 7.22 19.70 -9.06
N ARG A 31 6.14 19.68 -8.28
CA ARG A 31 5.64 18.46 -7.63
C ARG A 31 4.79 17.63 -8.58
N VAL A 32 5.18 16.38 -8.73
CA VAL A 32 4.38 15.33 -9.37
C VAL A 32 3.82 14.43 -8.27
N ARG A 33 2.54 14.06 -8.37
CA ARG A 33 1.94 13.10 -7.45
C ARG A 33 2.36 11.68 -7.84
N CYS A 34 2.68 10.86 -6.84
CA CYS A 34 2.96 9.45 -7.04
C CYS A 34 1.80 8.76 -7.76
N PHE A 35 2.06 8.23 -8.96
CA PHE A 35 1.06 7.50 -9.72
C PHE A 35 0.50 6.37 -8.88
N GLY A 36 1.35 5.55 -8.24
CA GLY A 36 0.92 4.41 -7.42
C GLY A 36 -0.04 4.75 -6.28
N HIS A 37 0.00 5.98 -5.77
CA HIS A 37 -0.94 6.42 -4.74
C HIS A 37 -2.38 6.50 -5.27
N VAL A 38 -2.59 6.90 -6.52
CA VAL A 38 -3.93 7.05 -7.10
C VAL A 38 -4.65 5.70 -7.27
N PRO A 39 -4.08 4.66 -7.91
CA PRO A 39 -4.64 3.32 -7.91
C PRO A 39 -4.81 2.74 -6.50
N ASN A 40 -3.88 2.99 -5.58
CA ASN A 40 -4.02 2.53 -4.20
C ASN A 40 -5.29 3.08 -3.53
N LEU A 41 -5.59 4.37 -3.69
CA LEU A 41 -6.84 4.96 -3.19
C LEU A 41 -8.08 4.32 -3.83
N VAL A 42 -8.08 4.12 -5.14
CA VAL A 42 -9.21 3.52 -5.87
C VAL A 42 -9.44 2.07 -5.41
N VAL A 43 -8.37 1.25 -5.38
CA VAL A 43 -8.43 -0.15 -4.95
C VAL A 43 -8.92 -0.25 -3.51
N LYS A 44 -8.45 0.61 -2.60
CA LYS A 44 -8.93 0.63 -1.22
C LYS A 44 -10.45 0.85 -1.13
N VAL A 45 -10.98 1.81 -1.88
CA VAL A 45 -12.43 2.08 -1.92
C VAL A 45 -13.19 0.88 -2.49
N LEU A 46 -12.68 0.24 -3.55
CA LEU A 46 -13.30 -0.94 -4.15
C LEU A 46 -13.30 -2.16 -3.21
N LEU A 47 -12.20 -2.38 -2.49
CA LEU A 47 -12.02 -3.56 -1.63
C LEU A 47 -12.67 -3.40 -0.25
N PHE A 48 -12.67 -2.18 0.30
CA PHE A 48 -13.04 -1.94 1.70
C PHE A 48 -14.19 -0.95 1.88
N SER A 49 -14.77 -0.46 0.78
CA SER A 49 -15.85 0.53 0.75
C SER A 49 -15.46 1.86 1.44
N TYR A 50 -16.42 2.75 1.64
CA TYR A 50 -16.23 4.07 2.26
C TYR A 50 -15.73 4.04 3.73
N LYS A 51 -15.67 2.86 4.37
CA LYS A 51 -15.19 2.67 5.75
C LYS A 51 -13.70 2.34 5.85
N THR A 52 -12.91 2.67 4.82
CA THR A 52 -11.48 2.35 4.75
C THR A 52 -10.69 2.96 5.92
N LYS A 53 -10.90 4.25 6.23
CA LYS A 53 -10.12 4.95 7.28
C LYS A 53 -10.28 4.38 8.68
N ALA A 54 -11.50 3.96 9.04
CA ALA A 54 -11.76 3.35 10.36
C ALA A 54 -11.06 1.99 10.49
N PHE A 55 -11.05 1.21 9.40
CA PHE A 55 -10.37 -0.07 9.37
C PHE A 55 -8.84 0.06 9.41
N GLU A 56 -8.28 1.04 8.70
CA GLU A 56 -6.85 1.32 8.76
C GLU A 56 -6.42 1.73 10.17
N ALA A 57 -7.22 2.56 10.85
CA ALA A 57 -6.96 2.91 12.26
C ALA A 57 -7.01 1.70 13.20
N ASP A 58 -7.92 0.74 12.98
CA ASP A 58 -7.99 -0.50 13.75
C ASP A 58 -6.74 -1.38 13.54
N ILE A 59 -6.14 -1.36 12.35
CA ILE A 59 -4.92 -2.12 12.00
C ILE A 59 -3.67 -1.44 12.56
N ASP A 60 -3.54 -0.13 12.34
CA ASP A 60 -2.37 0.69 12.68
C ASP A 60 -2.25 0.98 14.19
N GLY A 61 -3.20 0.54 15.00
CA GLY A 61 -3.16 0.64 16.46
C GLY A 61 -1.93 -0.06 17.06
N GLU A 62 -1.26 0.62 17.98
CA GLU A 62 0.04 0.32 18.60
C GLU A 62 0.14 -1.02 19.35
N SER A 63 -0.96 -1.78 19.46
CA SER A 63 -1.07 -3.05 20.21
C SER A 63 -1.48 -4.26 19.36
N SER A 64 -1.55 -4.12 18.02
CA SER A 64 -1.95 -5.22 17.15
C SER A 64 -0.77 -6.18 16.88
N SER A 65 -0.58 -7.17 17.75
CA SER A 65 0.23 -8.37 17.43
C SER A 65 -0.15 -8.90 16.04
N GLY A 66 0.77 -9.50 15.29
CA GLY A 66 0.46 -10.07 13.97
C GLY A 66 -0.74 -11.03 13.95
N ALA A 67 -1.01 -11.70 15.09
CA ALA A 67 -2.23 -12.50 15.27
C ALA A 67 -3.51 -11.65 15.38
N ALA A 68 -3.46 -10.53 16.10
CA ALA A 68 -4.57 -9.59 16.22
C ALA A 68 -4.88 -8.92 14.86
N GLN A 69 -3.84 -8.51 14.11
CA GLN A 69 -4.01 -8.00 12.75
C GLN A 69 -4.65 -9.05 11.84
N HIS A 70 -4.18 -10.31 11.87
CA HIS A 70 -4.81 -11.38 11.10
C HIS A 70 -6.29 -11.57 11.44
N GLU A 71 -6.70 -11.42 12.70
CA GLU A 71 -8.10 -11.50 13.09
C GLU A 71 -8.93 -10.33 12.57
N ILE A 72 -8.41 -9.10 12.65
CA ILE A 72 -9.05 -7.91 12.08
C ILE A 72 -9.24 -8.08 10.57
N TRP A 73 -8.23 -8.59 9.87
CA TRP A 73 -8.33 -8.92 8.45
C TRP A 73 -9.36 -10.01 8.17
N ARG A 74 -9.46 -11.08 8.98
CA ARG A 74 -10.48 -12.14 8.78
C ARG A 74 -11.92 -11.59 8.79
N LYS A 75 -12.19 -10.51 9.54
CA LYS A 75 -13.52 -9.86 9.60
C LYS A 75 -13.92 -9.17 8.29
N LYS A 76 -13.00 -8.96 7.35
CA LYS A 76 -13.28 -8.43 6.00
C LYS A 76 -13.76 -9.48 4.99
N GLY A 77 -14.04 -10.71 5.42
CA GLY A 77 -14.59 -11.74 4.55
C GLY A 77 -13.55 -12.34 3.60
N SER A 78 -13.93 -12.56 2.33
CA SER A 78 -13.06 -13.21 1.33
C SER A 78 -11.79 -12.41 1.05
N ILE A 79 -11.90 -11.08 0.92
CA ILE A 79 -10.73 -10.22 0.65
C ILE A 79 -9.73 -10.24 1.80
N GLY A 80 -10.20 -10.27 3.04
CA GLY A 80 -9.34 -10.33 4.21
C GLY A 80 -8.63 -11.68 4.40
N LYS A 81 -9.30 -12.78 4.03
CA LYS A 81 -8.66 -14.09 3.96
C LYS A 81 -7.56 -14.12 2.89
N LEU A 82 -7.83 -13.55 1.71
CA LEU A 82 -6.84 -13.42 0.65
C LEU A 82 -5.65 -12.58 1.09
N HIS A 83 -5.89 -11.44 1.75
CA HIS A 83 -4.82 -10.61 2.31
C HIS A 83 -3.91 -11.42 3.25
N ASN A 84 -4.49 -12.14 4.23
CA ASN A 84 -3.70 -12.95 5.16
C ASN A 84 -2.90 -14.05 4.46
N LEU A 85 -3.46 -14.68 3.43
CA LEU A 85 -2.76 -15.67 2.62
C LEU A 85 -1.56 -15.05 1.91
N VAL A 86 -1.77 -13.93 1.21
CA VAL A 86 -0.71 -13.20 0.50
C VAL A 86 0.37 -12.75 1.47
N HIS A 87 -0.03 -12.15 2.60
CA HIS A 87 0.89 -11.73 3.67
C HIS A 87 1.72 -12.89 4.21
N TRP A 88 1.11 -14.07 4.41
CA TRP A 88 1.82 -15.27 4.85
C TRP A 88 2.80 -15.80 3.81
N ILE A 89 2.42 -15.81 2.52
CA ILE A 89 3.29 -16.23 1.41
C ILE A 89 4.50 -15.31 1.28
N HIS A 90 4.31 -14.00 1.39
CA HIS A 90 5.40 -13.03 1.16
C HIS A 90 6.30 -12.84 2.39
N ARG A 91 5.96 -13.42 3.54
CA ARG A 91 6.76 -13.27 4.75
C ARG A 91 8.12 -13.99 4.65
N PRO A 92 8.22 -15.20 4.07
CA PRO A 92 9.51 -15.81 3.74
C PRO A 92 9.70 -15.97 2.22
N ASP A 93 10.91 -15.67 1.74
CA ASP A 93 11.22 -15.74 0.30
C ASP A 93 10.95 -17.13 -0.31
N LYS A 94 11.18 -18.20 0.46
CA LYS A 94 10.93 -19.58 0.02
C LYS A 94 9.49 -19.82 -0.42
N LEU A 95 8.51 -19.22 0.25
CA LEU A 95 7.10 -19.39 -0.11
C LEU A 95 6.76 -18.58 -1.37
N THR A 96 7.32 -17.38 -1.50
CA THR A 96 7.22 -16.58 -2.74
C THR A 96 7.78 -17.35 -3.93
N TYR A 97 9.00 -17.88 -3.84
CA TYR A 97 9.62 -18.68 -4.92
C TYR A 97 8.79 -19.92 -5.27
N ARG A 98 8.25 -20.60 -4.26
CA ARG A 98 7.38 -21.77 -4.48
C ARG A 98 6.10 -21.38 -5.22
N LEU A 99 5.48 -20.25 -4.87
CA LEU A 99 4.30 -19.76 -5.58
C LEU A 99 4.63 -19.45 -7.04
N CYS A 100 5.74 -18.74 -7.31
CA CYS A 100 6.16 -18.42 -8.67
C CYS A 100 6.39 -19.69 -9.51
N ALA A 101 7.08 -20.69 -8.96
CA ALA A 101 7.30 -21.97 -9.64
C ALA A 101 5.99 -22.67 -10.01
N LEU A 102 5.03 -22.74 -9.08
CA LEU A 102 3.71 -23.32 -9.34
C LEU A 102 2.94 -22.56 -10.42
N GLN A 103 3.03 -21.23 -10.42
CA GLN A 103 2.40 -20.40 -11.44
C GLN A 103 3.02 -20.66 -12.82
N GLU A 104 4.35 -20.70 -12.91
CA GLU A 104 5.06 -21.03 -14.15
C GLU A 104 4.67 -22.41 -14.69
N GLU A 105 4.61 -23.43 -13.83
CA GLU A 105 4.15 -24.78 -14.19
C GLU A 105 2.72 -24.75 -14.75
N MET A 106 1.79 -24.07 -14.06
CA MET A 106 0.41 -23.95 -14.49
C MET A 106 0.25 -23.21 -15.83
N PHE A 107 1.02 -22.14 -16.06
CA PHE A 107 0.96 -21.38 -17.30
C PHE A 107 1.72 -22.05 -18.45
N SER A 108 2.66 -22.94 -18.15
CA SER A 108 3.34 -23.75 -19.17
C SER A 108 2.53 -24.95 -19.66
N THR A 109 1.47 -25.32 -18.92
CA THR A 109 0.56 -26.43 -19.27
C THR A 109 -0.76 -25.97 -19.92
N LEU A 110 -0.90 -24.66 -20.15
CA LEU A 110 -1.98 -24.01 -20.91
C LEU A 110 -1.52 -23.66 -22.32
#